data_AF-A0A3Q4I221-F1
#
_entry.id   AF-A0A3Q4I221-F1
#
_cell.length_a   1.000
_cell.length_b   1.000
_cell.length_c   1.000
_cell.angle_alpha   90.00
_cell.angle_beta   90.00
_cell.angle_gamma   90.00
#
_symmetry.space_group_name_H-M   'P 1'
#
loop_
_entity.id
_entity.type
_entity.pdbx_description
1 polymer ?
#
loop_
_entity_poly.entity_id
_entity_poly.type
_entity_poly.pdbx_seq_one_letter_code
_entity_poly.pdbx_strand_id
1 'polypeptide(L)'
;MGKKSRVKTQKSGSGAMAVVSPKEMMSLIAELLQKCSSAAASAGKEWEEYLQIRGLVERIRKKQKGMSIVFEGSREDHFPDLMSWAKENGASCECFTVANFGKEGYGLRATRDIKAEELFLWIPRKMLMTVESAQNSILAPLYSQDRILQAMGNVTLALHLLCERANPASFWLPYIRSLPQEYDIPLYYQQEDVQLLLGTQAVQDVLSQYKNTARQYAYFYKLVQTHPTASKLPLKDGFTFDDYRSVRTNIFLRGFKTNLRYIPRWIYCVHTASLCRSCSLRAGLQVLCRI
;
A
#
# COMPACT_ATOMS: atom_id res chain seq x y z
N MET A 1 0.21 4.86 48.37
CA MET A 1 1.22 4.37 47.41
C MET A 1 0.46 3.67 46.29
N GLY A 2 0.14 4.28 45.13
CA GLY A 2 1.02 4.75 44.05
C GLY A 2 1.30 3.57 43.11
N LYS A 3 0.93 3.50 41.82
CA LYS A 3 0.90 4.50 40.74
C LYS A 3 -0.11 4.07 39.65
N LYS A 4 -0.89 5.02 39.11
CA LYS A 4 -1.60 4.89 37.83
C LYS A 4 -0.62 5.25 36.70
N SER A 5 -0.38 4.32 35.78
CA SER A 5 0.43 4.58 34.57
C SER A 5 -0.34 5.50 33.62
N ARG A 6 0.24 6.69 33.41
CA ARG A 6 -0.27 7.75 32.54
C ARG A 6 0.45 7.62 31.20
N VAL A 7 -0.30 7.35 30.13
CA VAL A 7 0.19 7.41 28.74
C VAL A 7 0.76 8.80 28.50
N LYS A 8 2.06 8.88 28.18
CA LYS A 8 2.76 10.11 27.83
C LYS A 8 2.98 10.10 26.32
N THR A 9 2.21 10.92 25.61
CA THR A 9 2.51 11.30 24.22
C THR A 9 3.71 12.24 24.25
N GLN A 10 4.90 11.74 23.90
CA GLN A 10 6.10 12.57 23.81
C GLN A 10 6.10 13.37 22.50
N LYS A 11 5.93 14.68 22.60
CA LYS A 11 6.36 15.64 21.56
C LYS A 11 7.89 15.71 21.60
N SER A 12 8.56 15.01 20.68
CA SER A 12 9.98 15.25 20.39
C SER A 12 10.10 16.47 19.49
N GLY A 13 10.76 17.53 19.98
CA GLY A 13 11.13 18.69 19.17
C GLY A 13 12.39 18.42 18.35
N SER A 14 12.31 18.66 17.04
CA SER A 14 13.47 18.94 16.17
C SER A 14 12.94 19.43 14.81
N GLY A 15 13.34 20.64 14.41
CA GLY A 15 13.09 21.23 13.10
C GLY A 15 11.69 21.83 12.91
N ALA A 16 11.58 23.16 12.98
CA ALA A 16 10.40 23.87 12.51
C ALA A 16 10.28 23.71 10.98
N MET A 17 9.70 22.60 10.52
CA MET A 17 9.13 22.54 9.17
C MET A 17 8.07 23.63 9.11
N ALA A 18 8.29 24.65 8.27
CA ALA A 18 7.33 25.72 8.04
C ALA A 18 5.96 25.08 7.82
N VAL A 19 4.98 25.44 8.65
CA VAL A 19 3.60 24.96 8.51
C VAL A 19 3.09 25.49 7.17
N VAL A 20 3.13 24.63 6.15
CA VAL A 20 2.74 24.99 4.80
C VAL A 20 1.26 25.32 4.80
N SER A 21 0.91 26.46 4.22
CA SER A 21 -0.49 26.85 4.15
C SER A 21 -1.27 25.82 3.31
N PRO A 22 -2.47 25.39 3.73
CA PRO A 22 -3.28 24.46 2.95
C PRO A 22 -3.54 24.94 1.51
N LYS A 23 -3.60 26.26 1.31
CA LYS A 23 -3.73 26.89 -0.02
C LYS A 23 -2.53 26.64 -0.92
N GLU A 24 -1.31 26.79 -0.38
CA GLU A 24 -0.08 26.52 -1.12
C GLU A 24 0.02 25.03 -1.50
N MET A 25 -0.32 24.12 -0.58
CA MET A 25 -0.34 22.68 -0.87
C MET A 25 -1.35 22.36 -1.98
N MET A 26 -2.57 22.90 -1.91
CA MET A 26 -3.57 22.71 -2.95
C MET A 26 -3.14 23.27 -4.32
N SER A 27 -2.38 24.37 -4.34
CA SER A 27 -1.80 24.92 -5.58
C SER A 27 -0.80 23.94 -6.21
N LEU A 28 0.14 23.40 -5.41
CA LEU A 28 1.11 22.40 -5.89
C LEU A 28 0.42 21.12 -6.39
N ILE A 29 -0.62 20.68 -5.70
CA ILE A 29 -1.41 19.50 -6.10
C ILE A 29 -2.15 19.76 -7.42
N ALA A 30 -2.71 20.96 -7.60
CA ALA A 30 -3.37 21.33 -8.85
C ALA A 30 -2.38 21.38 -10.03
N GLU A 31 -1.19 21.97 -9.81
CA GLU A 31 -0.10 21.99 -10.78
C GLU A 31 0.34 20.56 -11.16
N LEU A 32 0.54 19.69 -10.16
CA LEU A 32 0.89 18.29 -10.39
C LEU A 32 -0.18 17.55 -11.18
N LEU A 33 -1.46 17.73 -10.83
CA LEU A 33 -2.58 17.10 -11.53
C LEU A 33 -2.65 17.56 -12.98
N GLN A 34 -2.48 18.86 -13.24
CA GLN A 34 -2.49 19.43 -14.58
C GLN A 34 -1.34 18.85 -15.42
N LYS A 35 -0.12 18.82 -14.87
CA LYS A 35 1.04 18.27 -15.57
C LYS A 35 0.86 16.80 -15.91
N CYS A 36 0.43 15.98 -14.95
CA CYS A 36 0.26 14.54 -15.20
C CYS A 36 -0.96 14.21 -16.09
N SER A 37 -1.90 15.14 -16.26
CA SER A 37 -3.08 14.98 -17.13
C SER A 37 -2.90 15.55 -18.53
N SER A 38 -1.77 16.24 -18.79
CA SER A 38 -1.44 16.71 -20.13
C SER A 38 -1.23 15.54 -21.10
N ALA A 39 -1.41 15.81 -22.40
CA ALA A 39 -1.20 14.83 -23.46
C ALA A 39 0.18 14.17 -23.32
N ALA A 40 0.30 12.92 -23.79
CA ALA A 40 1.58 12.22 -23.75
C ALA A 40 2.67 13.09 -24.40
N ALA A 41 3.82 13.21 -23.72
CA ALA A 41 4.96 13.92 -24.28
C ALA A 41 5.33 13.31 -25.64
N SER A 42 5.76 14.15 -26.58
CA SER A 42 6.31 13.66 -27.85
C SER A 42 7.48 12.72 -27.57
N ALA A 43 7.67 11.69 -28.39
CA ALA A 43 8.79 10.75 -28.30
C ALA A 43 10.11 11.52 -28.09
N GLY A 44 10.87 11.15 -27.04
CA GLY A 44 12.12 11.81 -26.65
C GLY A 44 12.01 12.90 -25.58
N LYS A 45 10.81 13.38 -25.23
CA LYS A 45 10.60 14.36 -24.14
C LYS A 45 10.06 13.76 -22.83
N GLU A 46 9.85 12.45 -22.80
CA GLU A 46 9.28 11.76 -21.63
C GLU A 46 10.21 11.83 -20.41
N TRP A 47 11.52 11.83 -20.63
CA TRP A 47 12.50 12.00 -19.55
C TRP A 47 12.44 13.40 -18.94
N GLU A 48 12.34 14.45 -19.76
CA GLU A 48 12.17 15.82 -19.27
C GLU A 48 10.85 15.98 -18.52
N GLU A 49 9.77 15.40 -19.03
CA GLU A 49 8.47 15.37 -18.34
C GLU A 49 8.59 14.66 -16.98
N TYR A 50 9.26 13.51 -16.95
CA TYR A 50 9.52 12.78 -15.72
C TYR A 50 10.27 13.61 -14.68
N LEU A 51 11.34 14.31 -15.09
CA LEU A 51 12.10 15.19 -14.19
C LEU A 51 11.24 16.31 -13.62
N GLN A 52 10.36 16.91 -14.44
CA GLN A 52 9.42 17.94 -13.99
C GLN A 52 8.42 17.39 -12.97
N ILE A 53 7.81 16.23 -13.27
CA ILE A 53 6.85 15.57 -12.36
C ILE A 53 7.54 15.18 -11.05
N ARG A 54 8.73 14.55 -11.12
CA ARG A 54 9.53 14.19 -9.94
C ARG A 54 9.89 15.42 -9.11
N GLY A 55 10.32 16.51 -9.75
CA GLY A 55 10.59 17.77 -9.07
C GLY A 55 9.39 18.32 -8.31
N LEU A 56 8.19 18.27 -8.89
CA LEU A 56 6.95 18.67 -8.21
C LEU A 56 6.59 17.73 -7.05
N VAL A 57 6.70 16.42 -7.25
CA VAL A 57 6.45 15.42 -6.21
C VAL A 57 7.41 15.61 -5.03
N GLU A 58 8.70 15.80 -5.28
CA GLU A 58 9.67 16.04 -4.20
C GLU A 58 9.44 17.36 -3.46
N ARG A 59 9.01 18.42 -4.16
CA ARG A 59 8.56 19.67 -3.50
C ARG A 59 7.36 19.44 -2.58
N ILE A 60 6.40 18.63 -2.99
CA ILE A 60 5.25 18.24 -2.17
C ILE A 60 5.69 17.38 -0.98
N ARG A 61 6.53 16.37 -1.21
CA ARG A 61 7.04 15.46 -0.17
C ARG A 61 7.84 16.19 0.91
N LYS A 62 8.71 17.14 0.53
CA LYS A 62 9.46 18.00 1.48
C LYS A 62 8.56 18.85 2.38
N LYS A 63 7.35 19.13 1.93
CA LYS A 63 6.32 19.90 2.65
C LYS A 63 5.39 19.00 3.48
N GLN A 64 5.57 17.68 3.41
CA GLN A 64 4.82 16.66 4.14
C GLN A 64 5.72 16.00 5.19
N LYS A 65 5.12 15.29 6.14
CA LYS A 65 5.85 14.64 7.25
C LYS A 65 6.20 13.17 6.97
N GLY A 66 6.23 12.75 5.70
CA GLY A 66 6.32 11.34 5.31
C GLY A 66 5.00 10.59 5.57
N MET A 67 5.07 9.31 5.94
CA MET A 67 3.89 8.49 6.25
C MET A 67 3.06 9.11 7.40
N SER A 68 1.74 9.20 7.23
CA SER A 68 0.84 9.80 8.23
C SER A 68 0.73 8.96 9.50
N ILE A 69 0.76 7.63 9.35
CA ILE A 69 0.68 6.66 10.46
C ILE A 69 1.90 5.76 10.43
N VAL A 70 2.72 5.87 11.46
CA VAL A 70 3.88 5.00 11.73
C VAL A 70 3.56 4.20 12.99
N PHE A 71 3.79 2.90 12.94
CA PHE A 71 3.61 2.02 14.10
C PHE A 71 4.90 1.96 14.90
N GLU A 72 4.80 1.89 16.23
CA GLU A 72 5.93 1.67 17.11
C GLU A 72 6.41 0.22 17.01
N GLY A 73 7.72 0.02 17.11
CA GLY A 73 8.35 -1.29 17.02
C GLY A 73 8.86 -1.63 15.62
N SER A 74 9.51 -2.78 15.54
CA SER A 74 9.96 -3.38 14.30
C SER A 74 8.85 -4.22 13.66
N ARG A 75 9.02 -4.57 12.40
CA ARG A 75 8.04 -5.38 11.68
C ARG A 75 7.87 -6.76 12.31
N GLU A 76 8.96 -7.37 12.79
CA GLU A 76 8.96 -8.68 13.42
C GLU A 76 8.17 -8.73 14.73
N ASP A 77 8.10 -7.62 15.47
CA ASP A 77 7.32 -7.52 16.71
C ASP A 77 5.83 -7.74 16.47
N HIS A 78 5.35 -7.56 15.24
CA HIS A 78 3.94 -7.70 14.89
C HIS A 78 3.55 -9.07 14.31
N PHE A 79 4.51 -9.96 14.04
CA PHE A 79 4.19 -11.31 13.51
C PHE A 79 3.44 -12.20 14.50
N PRO A 80 3.73 -12.20 15.82
CA PRO A 80 2.94 -12.98 16.77
C PRO A 80 1.45 -12.60 16.76
N ASP A 81 1.16 -11.30 16.72
CA ASP A 81 -0.22 -10.78 16.63
C ASP A 81 -0.90 -11.21 15.32
N LEU A 82 -0.17 -11.15 14.20
CA LEU A 82 -0.66 -11.63 12.91
C LEU A 82 -1.05 -13.11 12.96
N MET A 83 -0.18 -13.95 13.55
CA MET A 83 -0.43 -15.39 13.65
C MET A 83 -1.57 -15.72 14.61
N SER A 84 -1.69 -15.02 15.75
CA SER A 84 -2.83 -15.18 16.66
C SER A 84 -4.14 -14.82 15.97
N TRP A 85 -4.20 -13.64 15.35
CA TRP A 85 -5.38 -13.18 14.63
C TRP A 85 -5.75 -14.11 13.45
N ALA A 86 -4.74 -14.65 12.75
CA ALA A 86 -4.98 -15.63 11.69
C ALA A 86 -5.59 -16.94 12.24
N LYS A 87 -5.06 -17.45 13.36
CA LYS A 87 -5.57 -18.65 14.03
C LYS A 87 -7.00 -18.45 14.54
N GLU A 88 -7.28 -17.35 15.22
CA GLU A 88 -8.62 -16.98 15.72
C GLU A 88 -9.66 -16.88 14.59
N ASN A 89 -9.21 -16.49 13.40
CA ASN A 89 -10.09 -16.39 12.24
C ASN A 89 -10.21 -17.67 11.41
N GLY A 90 -9.52 -18.75 11.80
CA GLY A 90 -9.60 -20.06 11.17
C GLY A 90 -8.67 -20.26 9.97
N ALA A 91 -7.59 -19.50 9.87
CA ALA A 91 -6.54 -19.74 8.88
C ALA A 91 -5.54 -20.81 9.35
N SER A 92 -4.91 -21.48 8.39
CA SER A 92 -3.81 -22.42 8.63
C SER A 92 -2.61 -21.72 9.26
N CYS A 93 -2.10 -22.23 10.38
CA CYS A 93 -0.94 -21.64 11.08
C CYS A 93 0.07 -22.69 11.61
N GLU A 94 -0.08 -23.97 11.27
CA GLU A 94 0.61 -25.05 12.01
C GLU A 94 1.92 -25.55 11.36
N CYS A 95 2.00 -25.52 10.03
CA CYS A 95 3.09 -26.15 9.27
C CYS A 95 4.21 -25.18 8.85
N PHE A 96 4.14 -23.92 9.29
CA PHE A 96 5.13 -22.90 8.93
C PHE A 96 5.31 -21.85 10.03
N THR A 97 6.43 -21.15 9.98
CA THR A 97 6.73 -19.96 10.78
C THR A 97 7.23 -18.82 9.89
N VAL A 98 7.09 -17.58 10.34
CA VAL A 98 7.66 -16.43 9.62
C VAL A 98 9.15 -16.34 9.95
N ALA A 99 9.99 -16.28 8.92
CA ALA A 99 11.44 -16.17 9.06
C ALA A 99 12.00 -15.11 8.11
N ASN A 100 13.13 -14.50 8.47
CA ASN A 100 13.88 -13.62 7.60
C ASN A 100 14.89 -14.42 6.77
N PHE A 101 14.86 -14.28 5.46
CA PHE A 101 15.75 -14.97 4.51
C PHE A 101 16.90 -14.07 4.03
N GLY A 102 17.14 -12.92 4.65
CA GLY A 102 18.20 -12.01 4.25
C GLY A 102 17.78 -11.20 3.03
N LYS A 103 18.30 -11.52 1.84
CA LYS A 103 18.09 -10.71 0.62
C LYS A 103 16.64 -10.74 0.13
N GLU A 104 15.96 -11.86 0.31
CA GLU A 104 14.57 -12.08 -0.07
C GLU A 104 13.59 -11.49 0.97
N GLY A 105 14.11 -11.05 2.13
CA GLY A 105 13.34 -10.52 3.24
C GLY A 105 12.53 -11.59 3.98
N TYR A 106 11.42 -11.17 4.58
CA TYR A 106 10.56 -12.08 5.35
C TYR A 106 9.76 -13.03 4.47
N GLY A 107 9.79 -14.31 4.82
CA GLY A 107 9.10 -15.40 4.14
C GLY A 107 8.46 -16.40 5.12
N LEU A 108 7.83 -17.45 4.58
CA LEU A 108 7.40 -18.61 5.37
C LEU A 108 8.45 -19.72 5.34
N ARG A 109 8.83 -20.24 6.51
CA ARG A 109 9.69 -21.41 6.67
C ARG A 109 8.87 -22.59 7.18
N ALA A 110 8.91 -23.72 6.49
CA ALA A 110 8.23 -24.93 6.93
C ALA A 110 8.78 -25.43 8.28
N THR A 111 7.90 -25.91 9.16
CA THR A 111 8.27 -26.51 10.46
C THR A 111 8.24 -28.04 10.44
N ARG A 112 7.75 -28.61 9.34
CA ARG A 112 7.72 -30.04 9.05
C ARG A 112 7.85 -30.25 7.54
N ASP A 113 8.05 -31.49 7.14
CA ASP A 113 7.99 -31.86 5.73
C ASP A 113 6.57 -31.63 5.18
N ILE A 114 6.50 -31.00 4.01
CA ILE A 114 5.27 -30.72 3.27
C ILE A 114 5.40 -31.43 1.93
N LYS A 115 4.47 -32.33 1.63
CA LYS A 115 4.49 -33.07 0.36
C LYS A 115 4.04 -32.17 -0.79
N ALA A 116 4.51 -32.48 -1.99
CA ALA A 116 3.96 -31.87 -3.20
C ALA A 116 2.44 -32.13 -3.26
N GLU A 117 1.70 -31.13 -3.69
CA GLU A 117 0.23 -31.11 -3.79
C GLU A 117 -0.52 -31.16 -2.45
N GLU A 118 0.20 -31.07 -1.32
CA GLU A 118 -0.42 -30.94 -0.01
C GLU A 118 -1.04 -29.55 0.17
N LEU A 119 -2.29 -29.51 0.61
CA LEU A 119 -2.93 -28.27 1.07
C LEU A 119 -2.39 -27.90 2.45
N PHE A 120 -1.35 -27.08 2.46
CA PHE A 120 -0.69 -26.65 3.68
C PHE A 120 -1.14 -25.25 4.15
N LEU A 121 -1.74 -24.45 3.26
CA LEU A 121 -2.19 -23.10 3.60
C LEU A 121 -3.58 -22.77 3.05
N TRP A 122 -4.49 -22.33 3.93
CA TRP A 122 -5.79 -21.77 3.56
C TRP A 122 -6.12 -20.51 4.38
N ILE A 123 -6.78 -19.55 3.73
CA ILE A 123 -7.17 -18.27 4.33
C ILE A 123 -8.68 -18.06 4.11
N PRO A 124 -9.48 -17.98 5.19
CA PRO A 124 -10.89 -17.64 5.13
C PRO A 124 -11.16 -16.29 4.46
N ARG A 125 -12.24 -16.22 3.66
CA ARG A 125 -12.60 -15.01 2.90
C ARG A 125 -12.75 -13.75 3.76
N LYS A 126 -13.24 -13.88 5.00
CA LYS A 126 -13.44 -12.75 5.93
C LYS A 126 -12.16 -11.98 6.25
N MET A 127 -10.99 -12.63 6.14
CA MET A 127 -9.68 -12.03 6.42
C MET A 127 -9.13 -11.20 5.26
N LEU A 128 -9.78 -11.25 4.09
CA LEU A 128 -9.33 -10.60 2.87
C LEU A 128 -9.87 -9.17 2.81
N MET A 129 -8.99 -8.20 2.51
CA MET A 129 -9.43 -6.85 2.12
C MET A 129 -9.78 -6.88 0.63
N THR A 130 -11.04 -6.63 0.30
CA THR A 130 -11.57 -6.72 -1.07
C THR A 130 -12.27 -5.42 -1.47
N VAL A 131 -12.60 -5.28 -2.75
CA VAL A 131 -13.45 -4.15 -3.19
C VAL A 131 -14.82 -4.22 -2.51
N GLU A 132 -15.35 -5.43 -2.28
CA GLU A 132 -16.59 -5.64 -1.53
C GLU A 132 -16.47 -5.17 -0.07
N SER A 133 -15.35 -5.43 0.61
CA SER A 133 -15.16 -4.90 1.99
C SER A 133 -14.99 -3.37 1.98
N ALA A 134 -14.34 -2.81 0.95
CA ALA A 134 -14.22 -1.37 0.78
C ALA A 134 -15.59 -0.69 0.60
N GLN A 135 -16.49 -1.30 -0.18
CA GLN A 135 -17.88 -0.86 -0.39
C GLN A 135 -18.76 -0.97 0.87
N ASN A 136 -18.34 -1.74 1.87
CA ASN A 136 -19.04 -1.85 3.16
C ASN A 136 -18.32 -1.08 4.28
N SER A 137 -17.29 -0.30 3.95
CA SER A 137 -16.47 0.46 4.91
C SER A 137 -16.85 1.94 4.93
N ILE A 138 -16.13 2.74 5.73
CA ILE A 138 -16.25 4.21 5.72
C ILE A 138 -16.00 4.85 4.35
N LEU A 139 -15.32 4.14 3.43
CA LEU A 139 -15.08 4.58 2.06
C LEU A 139 -16.33 4.47 1.15
N ALA A 140 -17.34 3.70 1.55
CA ALA A 140 -18.50 3.38 0.71
C ALA A 140 -19.22 4.62 0.13
N PRO A 141 -19.46 5.69 0.89
CA PRO A 141 -20.14 6.87 0.36
C PRO A 141 -19.32 7.60 -0.70
N LEU A 142 -17.97 7.59 -0.59
CA LEU A 142 -17.10 8.19 -1.60
C LEU A 142 -17.02 7.29 -2.84
N TYR A 143 -16.97 5.97 -2.63
CA TYR A 143 -16.94 4.97 -3.71
C TYR A 143 -18.17 5.06 -4.63
N SER A 144 -19.37 5.29 -4.09
CA SER A 144 -20.59 5.40 -4.91
C SER A 144 -20.64 6.67 -5.77
N GLN A 145 -19.83 7.68 -5.46
CA GLN A 145 -19.85 8.98 -6.12
C GLN A 145 -18.68 9.19 -7.09
N ASP A 146 -17.57 8.49 -6.90
CA ASP A 146 -16.36 8.63 -7.73
C ASP A 146 -16.22 7.52 -8.79
N ARG A 147 -16.16 7.93 -10.07
CA ARG A 147 -16.05 7.00 -11.21
C ARG A 147 -14.70 6.27 -11.25
N ILE A 148 -13.62 6.89 -10.77
CA ILE A 148 -12.29 6.27 -10.79
C ILE A 148 -12.25 5.12 -9.78
N LEU A 149 -12.82 5.30 -8.59
CA LEU A 149 -12.94 4.22 -7.60
C LEU A 149 -13.76 3.04 -8.12
N GLN A 150 -14.86 3.31 -8.84
CA GLN A 150 -15.70 2.26 -9.43
C GLN A 150 -14.99 1.50 -10.55
N ALA A 151 -14.23 2.21 -11.40
CA ALA A 151 -13.51 1.61 -12.52
C ALA A 151 -12.22 0.91 -12.10
N MET A 152 -11.56 1.38 -11.04
CA MET A 152 -10.21 0.96 -10.65
C MET A 152 -10.19 0.33 -9.25
N GLY A 153 -10.49 -0.97 -9.18
CA GLY A 153 -10.50 -1.72 -7.91
C GLY A 153 -9.16 -1.70 -7.15
N ASN A 154 -8.02 -1.58 -7.85
CA ASN A 154 -6.70 -1.44 -7.26
C ASN A 154 -6.49 -0.08 -6.55
N VAL A 155 -7.15 0.98 -7.01
CA VAL A 155 -7.15 2.30 -6.38
C VAL A 155 -8.10 2.30 -5.18
N THR A 156 -9.29 1.70 -5.33
CA THR A 156 -10.24 1.51 -4.24
C THR A 156 -9.62 0.76 -3.07
N LEU A 157 -8.88 -0.32 -3.34
CA LEU A 157 -8.16 -1.03 -2.30
C LEU A 157 -7.07 -0.19 -1.64
N ALA A 158 -6.35 0.63 -2.41
CA ALA A 158 -5.30 1.48 -1.84
C ALA A 158 -5.90 2.48 -0.83
N LEU A 159 -7.03 3.11 -1.16
CA LEU A 159 -7.72 4.00 -0.22
C LEU A 159 -8.34 3.24 0.95
N HIS A 160 -8.93 2.07 0.71
CA HIS A 160 -9.46 1.23 1.80
C HIS A 160 -8.35 0.85 2.79
N LEU A 161 -7.17 0.45 2.30
CA LEU A 161 -6.01 0.14 3.13
C LEU A 161 -5.55 1.35 3.96
N LEU A 162 -5.53 2.56 3.39
CA LEU A 162 -5.18 3.76 4.14
C LEU A 162 -6.22 4.10 5.21
N CYS A 163 -7.51 3.99 4.89
CA CYS A 163 -8.60 4.20 5.84
C CYS A 163 -8.51 3.22 7.02
N GLU A 164 -8.29 1.94 6.76
CA GLU A 164 -8.12 0.92 7.80
C GLU A 164 -6.82 1.11 8.58
N ARG A 165 -5.73 1.55 7.93
CA ARG A 165 -4.46 1.86 8.61
C ARG A 165 -4.61 3.00 9.62
N ALA A 166 -5.44 3.99 9.30
CA ALA A 166 -5.71 5.11 10.19
C ALA A 166 -6.75 4.81 11.27
N ASN A 167 -7.39 3.63 11.26
CA ASN A 167 -8.34 3.18 12.26
C ASN A 167 -7.67 2.24 13.29
N PRO A 168 -7.47 2.67 14.55
CA PRO A 168 -6.87 1.82 15.59
C PRO A 168 -7.72 0.60 15.97
N ALA A 169 -9.01 0.61 15.67
CA ALA A 169 -9.93 -0.50 15.91
C ALA A 169 -10.17 -1.36 14.66
N SER A 170 -9.35 -1.22 13.62
CA SER A 170 -9.51 -1.98 12.38
C SER A 170 -9.35 -3.48 12.62
N PHE A 171 -10.26 -4.26 12.04
CA PHE A 171 -10.17 -5.72 12.01
C PHE A 171 -8.87 -6.22 11.33
N TRP A 172 -8.38 -5.50 10.33
CA TRP A 172 -7.17 -5.87 9.58
C TRP A 172 -5.89 -5.29 10.17
N LEU A 173 -5.94 -4.64 11.33
CA LEU A 173 -4.78 -3.98 11.92
C LEU A 173 -3.56 -4.92 12.11
N PRO A 174 -3.70 -6.19 12.57
CA PRO A 174 -2.58 -7.12 12.67
C PRO A 174 -1.88 -7.35 11.32
N TYR A 175 -2.67 -7.46 10.24
CA TYR A 175 -2.14 -7.54 8.88
C TYR A 175 -1.41 -6.28 8.46
N ILE A 176 -2.04 -5.11 8.65
CA ILE A 176 -1.51 -3.81 8.22
C ILE A 176 -0.20 -3.46 8.92
N ARG A 177 -0.06 -3.82 10.20
CA ARG A 177 1.18 -3.66 10.97
C ARG A 177 2.32 -4.54 10.47
N SER A 178 1.99 -5.73 9.95
CA SER A 178 2.97 -6.65 9.39
C SER A 178 3.47 -6.28 7.98
N LEU A 179 2.90 -5.25 7.34
CA LEU A 179 3.31 -4.87 5.98
C LEU A 179 4.72 -4.26 5.95
N PRO A 180 5.49 -4.48 4.86
CA PRO A 180 6.79 -3.82 4.69
C PRO A 180 6.63 -2.28 4.67
N GLN A 181 7.66 -1.58 5.15
CA GLN A 181 7.71 -0.12 5.06
C GLN A 181 8.54 0.36 3.86
N GLU A 182 9.49 -0.47 3.43
CA GLU A 182 10.42 -0.21 2.34
C GLU A 182 10.23 -1.21 1.20
N TYR A 183 10.50 -0.77 -0.03
CA TYR A 183 10.28 -1.54 -1.25
C TYR A 183 11.34 -1.20 -2.29
N ASP A 184 11.90 -2.23 -2.92
CA ASP A 184 12.87 -2.09 -4.00
C ASP A 184 12.17 -2.14 -5.37
N ILE A 185 11.35 -1.13 -5.66
CA ILE A 185 10.69 -0.99 -6.97
C ILE A 185 10.96 0.39 -7.58
N PRO A 186 10.79 0.57 -8.91
CA PRO A 186 11.14 1.82 -9.59
C PRO A 186 10.49 3.10 -9.03
N LEU A 187 9.33 2.97 -8.36
CA LEU A 187 8.65 4.07 -7.69
C LEU A 187 9.43 4.65 -6.48
N TYR A 188 10.40 3.92 -5.96
CA TYR A 188 11.28 4.32 -4.85
C TYR A 188 12.70 4.66 -5.29
N TYR A 189 13.06 4.37 -6.54
CA TYR A 189 14.40 4.60 -7.07
C TYR A 189 14.76 6.08 -7.09
N GLN A 190 16.05 6.37 -6.92
CA GLN A 190 16.55 7.72 -7.10
C GLN A 190 16.56 8.10 -8.59
N GLN A 191 16.77 9.39 -8.87
CA GLN A 191 16.75 9.86 -10.26
C GLN A 191 17.88 9.19 -11.05
N GLU A 192 19.04 9.04 -10.42
CA GLU A 192 20.26 8.45 -10.97
C GLU A 192 20.03 6.98 -11.31
N ASP A 193 19.31 6.24 -10.45
CA ASP A 193 18.97 4.83 -10.68
C ASP A 193 18.06 4.66 -11.89
N VAL A 194 17.05 5.52 -12.05
CA VAL A 194 16.14 5.47 -13.22
C VAL A 194 16.87 5.90 -14.49
N GLN A 195 17.86 6.80 -14.37
CA GLN A 195 18.69 7.22 -15.50
C GLN A 195 19.46 6.05 -16.11
N LEU A 196 19.86 5.05 -15.31
CA LEU A 196 20.51 3.84 -15.80
C LEU A 196 19.61 2.98 -16.70
N LEU A 197 18.28 3.17 -16.63
CA LEU A 197 17.32 2.46 -17.46
C LEU A 197 17.10 3.14 -18.82
N LEU A 198 17.63 4.35 -19.04
CA LEU A 198 17.51 5.04 -20.33
C LEU A 198 18.11 4.19 -21.45
N GLY A 199 17.41 4.13 -22.59
CA GLY A 199 17.76 3.27 -23.72
C GLY A 199 17.24 1.84 -23.62
N THR A 200 16.66 1.43 -22.50
CA THR A 200 15.96 0.14 -22.36
C THR A 200 14.48 0.28 -22.72
N GLN A 201 13.81 -0.85 -23.02
CA GLN A 201 12.35 -0.87 -23.23
C GLN A 201 11.57 -0.64 -21.92
N ALA A 202 12.15 -1.04 -20.77
CA ALA A 202 11.48 -0.98 -19.48
C ALA A 202 11.30 0.45 -18.93
N VAL A 203 12.09 1.41 -19.42
CA VAL A 203 12.02 2.79 -18.92
C VAL A 203 10.63 3.40 -19.11
N GLN A 204 9.95 3.10 -20.23
CA GLN A 204 8.63 3.63 -20.53
C GLN A 204 7.59 3.22 -19.48
N ASP A 205 7.65 1.98 -19.03
CA ASP A 205 6.77 1.48 -17.97
C ASP A 205 7.06 2.17 -16.64
N VAL A 206 8.34 2.44 -16.33
CA VAL A 206 8.75 3.17 -15.12
C VAL A 206 8.24 4.61 -15.14
N LEU A 207 8.45 5.34 -16.24
CA LEU A 207 8.00 6.73 -16.38
C LEU A 207 6.47 6.81 -16.30
N SER A 208 5.78 5.92 -17.01
CA SER A 208 4.31 5.81 -17.00
C SER A 208 3.78 5.47 -15.61
N GLN A 209 4.40 4.51 -14.90
CA GLN A 209 4.02 4.15 -13.53
C GLN A 209 4.15 5.34 -12.58
N TYR A 210 5.25 6.10 -12.66
CA TYR A 210 5.47 7.27 -11.83
C TYR A 210 4.43 8.36 -12.11
N LYS A 211 4.24 8.72 -13.39
CA LYS A 211 3.24 9.71 -13.84
C LYS A 211 1.83 9.31 -13.40
N ASN A 212 1.44 8.04 -13.57
CA ASN A 212 0.12 7.54 -13.17
C ASN A 212 -0.09 7.62 -11.66
N THR A 213 0.91 7.26 -10.87
CA THR A 213 0.83 7.31 -9.40
C THR A 213 0.72 8.75 -8.91
N ALA A 214 1.53 9.66 -9.47
CA ALA A 214 1.48 11.09 -9.15
C ALA A 214 0.13 11.72 -9.53
N ARG A 215 -0.42 11.37 -10.71
CA ARG A 215 -1.75 11.81 -11.15
C ARG A 215 -2.84 11.35 -10.20
N GLN A 216 -2.86 10.07 -9.87
CA GLN A 216 -3.87 9.50 -8.98
C GLN A 216 -3.79 10.14 -7.60
N TYR A 217 -2.58 10.27 -7.04
CA TYR A 217 -2.38 10.96 -5.77
C TYR A 217 -2.97 12.38 -5.80
N ALA A 218 -2.61 13.18 -6.80
CA ALA A 218 -3.07 14.56 -6.90
C ALA A 218 -4.60 14.65 -7.05
N TYR A 219 -5.20 13.76 -7.84
CA TYR A 219 -6.64 13.64 -8.01
C TYR A 219 -7.33 13.34 -6.66
N PHE A 220 -6.90 12.28 -5.97
CA PHE A 220 -7.52 11.87 -4.71
C PHE A 220 -7.25 12.85 -3.57
N TYR A 221 -6.10 13.53 -3.59
CA TYR A 221 -5.82 14.58 -2.61
C TYR A 221 -6.84 15.71 -2.76
N LYS A 222 -7.04 16.21 -3.99
CA LYS A 222 -8.06 17.22 -4.28
C LYS A 222 -9.45 16.72 -3.87
N LEU A 223 -9.82 15.50 -4.27
CA LEU A 223 -11.12 14.90 -3.96
C LEU A 223 -11.38 14.82 -2.46
N VAL A 224 -10.42 14.33 -1.67
CA VAL A 224 -10.54 14.19 -0.21
C VAL A 224 -10.69 15.55 0.47
N GLN A 225 -10.01 16.58 -0.04
CA GLN A 225 -10.07 17.93 0.53
C GLN A 225 -11.35 18.70 0.16
N THR A 226 -11.90 18.47 -1.04
CA THR A 226 -13.07 19.24 -1.53
C THR A 226 -14.40 18.54 -1.35
N HIS A 227 -14.44 17.21 -1.35
CA HIS A 227 -15.70 16.46 -1.40
C HIS A 227 -16.34 16.35 -0.01
N PRO A 228 -17.61 16.74 0.20
CA PRO A 228 -18.27 16.69 1.50
C PRO A 228 -18.26 15.29 2.14
N THR A 229 -18.49 14.27 1.33
CA THR A 229 -18.48 12.86 1.72
C THR A 229 -17.13 12.37 2.29
N ALA A 230 -16.02 12.97 1.84
CA ALA A 230 -14.69 12.63 2.33
C ALA A 230 -14.36 13.27 3.69
N SER A 231 -15.21 14.17 4.20
CA SER A 231 -15.00 14.84 5.48
C SER A 231 -14.91 13.91 6.68
N LYS A 232 -15.56 12.73 6.59
CA LYS A 232 -15.55 11.71 7.64
C LYS A 232 -14.38 10.73 7.51
N LEU A 233 -13.60 10.81 6.43
CA LEU A 233 -12.48 9.91 6.21
C LEU A 233 -11.26 10.39 7.02
N PRO A 234 -10.50 9.46 7.62
CA PRO A 234 -9.27 9.82 8.34
C PRO A 234 -8.20 10.41 7.41
N LEU A 235 -8.35 10.22 6.09
CA LEU A 235 -7.49 10.77 5.06
C LEU A 235 -7.54 12.30 4.97
N LYS A 236 -8.58 12.94 5.52
CA LYS A 236 -8.70 14.41 5.49
C LYS A 236 -7.60 15.09 6.31
N ASP A 237 -7.24 14.50 7.44
CA ASP A 237 -6.25 15.04 8.38
C ASP A 237 -4.82 14.56 8.07
N GLY A 238 -4.68 13.44 7.35
CA GLY A 238 -3.39 12.86 6.98
C GLY A 238 -3.48 12.04 5.69
N PHE A 239 -3.16 12.67 4.55
CA PHE A 239 -3.00 11.99 3.26
C PHE A 239 -1.79 12.53 2.49
N THR A 240 -0.66 11.85 2.62
CA THR A 240 0.60 12.24 1.98
C THR A 240 0.90 11.43 0.72
N PHE A 241 1.86 11.90 -0.08
CA PHE A 241 2.32 11.14 -1.23
C PHE A 241 2.97 9.81 -0.80
N ASP A 242 3.69 9.79 0.32
CA ASP A 242 4.33 8.58 0.84
C ASP A 242 3.31 7.53 1.30
N ASP A 243 2.20 7.97 1.92
CA ASP A 243 1.08 7.08 2.23
C ASP A 243 0.56 6.40 0.96
N TYR A 244 0.23 7.20 -0.06
CA TYR A 244 -0.34 6.70 -1.32
C TYR A 244 0.63 5.79 -2.07
N ARG A 245 1.90 6.19 -2.14
CA ARG A 245 2.99 5.41 -2.75
C ARG A 245 3.15 4.05 -2.07
N SER A 246 3.15 4.02 -0.73
CA SER A 246 3.29 2.78 0.05
C SER A 246 2.14 1.81 -0.19
N VAL A 247 0.89 2.29 -0.13
CA VAL A 247 -0.26 1.39 -0.36
C VAL A 247 -0.37 0.93 -1.81
N ARG A 248 -0.06 1.79 -2.78
CA ARG A 248 -0.05 1.40 -4.19
C ARG A 248 0.99 0.32 -4.46
N THR A 249 2.14 0.43 -3.83
CA THR A 249 3.20 -0.58 -3.93
C THR A 249 2.79 -1.90 -3.29
N ASN A 250 2.17 -1.86 -2.11
CA ASN A 250 1.57 -3.03 -1.50
C ASN A 250 0.57 -3.71 -2.43
N ILE A 251 -0.38 -2.96 -2.97
CA ILE A 251 -1.41 -3.52 -3.87
C ILE A 251 -0.80 -4.01 -5.19
N PHE A 252 0.26 -3.40 -5.69
CA PHE A 252 0.95 -3.85 -6.90
C PHE A 252 1.69 -5.19 -6.67
N LEU A 253 2.50 -5.29 -5.62
CA LEU A 253 3.30 -6.49 -5.31
C LEU A 253 2.44 -7.64 -4.79
N ARG A 254 1.35 -7.30 -4.09
CA ARG A 254 0.48 -8.24 -3.37
C ARG A 254 -0.92 -8.33 -3.97
N GLY A 255 -1.19 -7.76 -5.14
CA GLY A 255 -2.50 -7.89 -5.78
C GLY A 255 -2.57 -9.15 -6.64
N PHE A 256 -3.53 -10.04 -6.39
CA PHE A 256 -3.89 -11.10 -7.33
C PHE A 256 -5.06 -10.66 -8.22
N LYS A 257 -4.92 -10.85 -9.54
CA LYS A 257 -6.01 -10.63 -10.51
C LYS A 257 -6.77 -11.94 -10.73
N THR A 258 -7.75 -12.22 -9.90
CA THR A 258 -8.78 -13.23 -10.22
C THR A 258 -10.15 -12.57 -10.09
N ASN A 259 -10.80 -12.28 -11.22
CA ASN A 259 -12.19 -11.80 -11.35
C ASN A 259 -12.61 -10.69 -10.37
N LEU A 260 -12.06 -9.47 -10.55
CA LEU A 260 -12.48 -8.25 -9.82
C LEU A 260 -12.41 -8.35 -8.28
N ARG A 261 -11.69 -9.35 -7.76
CA ARG A 261 -11.43 -9.52 -6.34
C ARG A 261 -9.94 -9.41 -6.13
N TYR A 262 -9.52 -8.23 -5.74
CA TYR A 262 -8.17 -8.03 -5.27
C TYR A 262 -8.10 -8.58 -3.85
N ILE A 263 -7.37 -9.67 -3.72
CA ILE A 263 -7.04 -10.33 -2.46
C ILE A 263 -5.65 -9.81 -2.08
N PRO A 264 -5.42 -9.35 -0.83
CA PRO A 264 -4.07 -9.08 -0.40
C PRO A 264 -3.31 -10.41 -0.45
N ARG A 265 -2.16 -10.45 -1.13
CA ARG A 265 -1.18 -11.54 -1.10
C ARG A 265 -0.63 -11.55 0.32
N TRP A 266 -1.42 -12.20 1.16
CA TRP A 266 -1.17 -12.54 2.54
C TRP A 266 0.03 -13.44 2.72
N ILE A 267 0.47 -14.07 1.64
CA ILE A 267 1.43 -15.13 1.71
C ILE A 267 2.80 -14.48 1.48
N TYR A 268 3.59 -14.48 2.56
CA TYR A 268 5.04 -14.37 2.59
C TYR A 268 5.71 -15.52 1.80
N CYS A 269 5.10 -15.99 0.71
CA CYS A 269 5.72 -16.94 -0.20
C CYS A 269 6.60 -16.11 -1.11
N VAL A 270 7.91 -16.17 -0.81
CA VAL A 270 8.95 -15.72 -1.71
C VAL A 270 8.76 -16.43 -3.04
N HIS A 271 8.92 -15.68 -4.14
CA HIS A 271 8.75 -16.24 -5.48
C HIS A 271 9.94 -17.17 -5.78
N THR A 272 9.68 -18.47 -5.86
CA THR A 272 10.60 -19.44 -6.45
C THR A 272 10.15 -19.74 -7.88
N ALA A 273 11.08 -20.15 -8.75
CA ALA A 273 10.85 -20.39 -10.18
C ALA A 273 9.90 -21.57 -10.52
N SER A 274 9.11 -22.05 -9.56
CA SER A 274 8.16 -23.16 -9.73
C SER A 274 6.70 -22.69 -9.88
N LEU A 275 5.89 -23.53 -10.51
CA LEU A 275 4.46 -23.29 -10.77
C LEU A 275 3.67 -23.18 -9.46
N CYS A 276 3.39 -21.96 -9.01
CA CYS A 276 2.54 -21.70 -7.85
C CYS A 276 1.06 -21.88 -8.21
N ARG A 277 0.39 -22.92 -7.68
CA ARG A 277 -1.07 -23.08 -7.78
C ARG A 277 -1.75 -22.47 -6.56
N SER A 278 -2.08 -21.19 -6.65
CA SER A 278 -3.03 -20.53 -5.74
C SER A 278 -4.41 -20.54 -6.38
N CYS A 279 -5.41 -21.14 -5.72
CA CYS A 279 -6.77 -21.21 -6.23
C CYS A 279 -7.73 -20.53 -5.25
N SER A 280 -8.64 -19.69 -5.77
CA SER A 280 -9.73 -19.12 -4.99
C SER A 280 -10.95 -20.04 -5.10
N LEU A 281 -11.39 -20.58 -3.96
CA LEU A 281 -12.67 -21.27 -3.84
C LEU A 281 -13.73 -20.30 -3.29
N ARG A 282 -15.02 -20.63 -3.44
CA ARG A 282 -16.13 -19.79 -2.93
C ARG A 282 -16.00 -19.43 -1.44
N ALA A 283 -15.27 -20.23 -0.64
CA ALA A 283 -15.07 -20.05 0.79
C ALA A 283 -13.74 -19.36 1.20
N GLY A 284 -12.76 -19.19 0.31
CA GLY A 284 -11.44 -18.65 0.70
C GLY A 284 -10.33 -18.86 -0.34
N LEU A 285 -9.09 -18.53 0.04
CA LEU A 285 -7.89 -18.75 -0.76
C LEU A 285 -7.17 -20.01 -0.27
N GLN A 286 -6.77 -20.88 -1.20
CA GLN A 286 -5.94 -22.05 -0.93
C GLN A 286 -4.63 -21.98 -1.70
N VAL A 287 -3.52 -22.38 -1.06
CA VAL A 287 -2.20 -22.48 -1.68
C VAL A 287 -1.72 -23.92 -1.59
N LEU A 288 -1.38 -24.49 -2.75
CA LEU A 288 -0.80 -25.82 -2.88
C LEU A 288 0.70 -25.70 -3.15
N CYS A 289 1.51 -26.53 -2.49
CA CYS A 289 2.95 -26.59 -2.74
C CYS A 289 3.22 -27.45 -3.99
N ARG A 290 4.02 -26.94 -4.95
CA ARG A 290 4.58 -27.76 -6.04
C ARG A 290 6.08 -27.48 -6.12
N ILE A 291 6.87 -28.51 -5.82
CA ILE A 291 8.32 -28.54 -6.06
C ILE A 291 8.52 -28.97 -7.51
#